data_AF-A0A849YYF6-F1
#
_entry.id   AF-A0A849YYF6-F1
#
_cell.length_a   1.000
_cell.length_b   1.000
_cell.length_c   1.000
_cell.angle_alpha   90.00
_cell.angle_beta   90.00
_cell.angle_gamma   90.00
#
_symmetry.space_group_name_H-M   'P 1'
#
loop_
_entity.id
_entity.type
_entity.pdbx_description
1 polymer ?
#
loop_
_entity_poly.entity_id
_entity_poly.type
_entity_poly.pdbx_seq_one_letter_code
_entity_poly.pdbx_strand_id
1 'polypeptide(L)'
;MRIVRLCAFATVCLLAAACGGSKDKADNTAWESRKGFHSMGTDESGEIDTGGSRSVLGGTMQGWVGVRHDLVLSPSKKPESSCACLGVSVGGPNDDTFEWRGERPDVNPSYVALAITAAVAECPGGPQNPSDRRASISAVDRKGKDVFIEIEDLPADRPIASGAILHPLEPGGHVYVRPRNKKVPYGKISGKELCRVK
;
A
#
# COMPACT_ATOMS: atom_id res chain seq x y z
N MET A 1 -57.84 40.98 8.41
CA MET A 1 -58.90 39.95 8.39
C MET A 1 -58.25 38.59 8.28
N ARG A 2 -58.57 37.69 9.22
CA ARG A 2 -58.02 36.34 9.36
C ARG A 2 -58.88 35.36 8.56
N ILE A 3 -58.27 34.44 7.80
CA ILE A 3 -58.90 33.17 7.44
C ILE A 3 -57.89 32.06 7.76
N VAL A 4 -58.20 31.34 8.83
CA VAL A 4 -57.61 30.07 9.24
C VAL A 4 -58.40 28.97 8.53
N ARG A 5 -57.72 27.99 7.93
CA ARG A 5 -58.29 26.66 7.69
C ARG A 5 -57.30 25.58 8.12
N LEU A 6 -57.68 24.96 9.25
CA LEU A 6 -57.22 23.69 9.78
C LEU A 6 -57.85 22.51 9.02
N CYS A 7 -57.31 21.31 9.29
CA CYS A 7 -57.85 19.95 9.05
C CYS A 7 -57.50 19.33 7.68
N ALA A 8 -57.09 18.07 7.56
CA ALA A 8 -56.87 17.01 8.55
C ALA A 8 -56.06 15.86 7.94
N PHE A 9 -55.34 15.15 8.83
CA PHE A 9 -54.99 13.73 8.85
C PHE A 9 -55.32 12.85 7.63
N ALA A 10 -54.29 12.15 7.12
CA ALA A 10 -54.42 10.74 6.75
C ALA A 10 -53.09 10.00 6.97
N THR A 11 -53.15 9.08 7.92
CA THR A 11 -52.09 8.23 8.44
C THR A 11 -52.03 6.92 7.65
N VAL A 12 -50.86 6.27 7.66
CA VAL A 12 -50.60 4.83 7.42
C VAL A 12 -50.43 4.37 5.97
N CYS A 13 -49.21 3.91 5.63
CA CYS A 13 -48.99 2.62 4.97
C CYS A 13 -47.53 2.14 5.11
N LEU A 14 -47.36 1.09 5.93
CA LEU A 14 -46.45 -0.06 5.78
C LEU A 14 -44.93 0.16 5.65
N LEU A 15 -44.28 0.20 6.82
CA LEU A 15 -42.92 -0.29 7.02
C LEU A 15 -43.00 -1.74 7.52
N ALA A 16 -42.58 -2.73 6.71
CA ALA A 16 -41.97 -3.97 7.19
C ALA A 16 -41.40 -4.84 6.05
N ALA A 17 -40.12 -5.17 6.22
CA ALA A 17 -39.44 -6.38 5.75
C ALA A 17 -39.13 -6.55 4.25
N ALA A 18 -38.10 -5.85 3.78
CA ALA A 18 -37.28 -6.34 2.67
C ALA A 18 -35.83 -5.84 2.79
N CYS A 19 -35.02 -6.56 3.56
CA CYS A 19 -33.57 -6.69 3.34
C CYS A 19 -33.15 -8.03 3.96
N GLY A 20 -33.47 -9.12 3.25
CA GLY A 20 -32.73 -10.37 3.43
C GLY A 20 -31.33 -10.16 2.90
N GLY A 21 -30.40 -9.83 3.79
CA GLY A 21 -28.97 -9.83 3.46
C GLY A 21 -28.52 -11.28 3.27
N SER A 22 -28.31 -11.69 2.02
CA SER A 22 -27.48 -12.86 1.74
C SER A 22 -26.13 -12.62 2.39
N LYS A 23 -25.78 -13.46 3.36
CA LYS A 23 -24.39 -13.66 3.77
C LYS A 23 -23.72 -14.43 2.65
N ASP A 24 -23.44 -13.75 1.54
CA ASP A 24 -22.37 -14.20 0.66
C ASP A 24 -21.11 -14.11 1.51
N LYS A 25 -20.65 -15.28 1.98
CA LYS A 25 -19.30 -15.41 2.51
C LYS A 25 -18.41 -14.77 1.45
N ALA A 26 -17.64 -13.75 1.83
CA ALA A 26 -16.60 -13.21 0.97
C ALA A 26 -15.78 -14.40 0.48
N ASP A 27 -15.86 -14.64 -0.83
CA ASP A 27 -15.13 -15.72 -1.46
C ASP A 27 -13.66 -15.29 -1.51
N ASN A 28 -12.95 -15.63 -0.44
CA ASN A 28 -11.53 -15.32 -0.29
C ASN A 28 -10.66 -16.11 -1.30
N THR A 29 -11.25 -17.01 -2.10
CA THR A 29 -10.55 -17.81 -3.12
C THR A 29 -10.08 -16.98 -4.33
N ALA A 30 -10.58 -15.75 -4.48
CA ALA A 30 -10.12 -14.83 -5.53
C ALA A 30 -8.62 -14.47 -5.37
N TRP A 31 -8.05 -14.60 -4.15
CA TRP A 31 -6.61 -14.41 -3.93
C TRP A 31 -5.79 -15.68 -4.23
N GLU A 32 -6.37 -16.86 -3.99
CA GLU A 32 -5.73 -18.17 -4.13
C GLU A 32 -5.58 -18.62 -5.60
N SER A 33 -6.41 -18.09 -6.50
CA SER A 33 -6.44 -18.48 -7.92
C SER A 33 -5.39 -17.80 -8.80
N ARG A 34 -4.42 -17.05 -8.25
CA ARG A 34 -3.32 -16.48 -9.03
C ARG A 34 -2.36 -17.56 -9.50
N LYS A 35 -2.15 -17.65 -10.83
CA LYS A 35 -1.06 -18.41 -11.45
C LYS A 35 0.28 -18.03 -10.79
N GLY A 36 0.86 -18.96 -10.02
CA GLY A 36 2.11 -18.77 -9.27
C GLY A 36 1.97 -18.84 -7.75
N PHE A 37 0.76 -18.98 -7.19
CA PHE A 37 0.59 -19.34 -5.79
C PHE A 37 0.82 -20.85 -5.62
N HIS A 38 1.90 -21.22 -4.95
CA HIS A 38 2.08 -22.59 -4.45
C HIS A 38 1.31 -22.71 -3.14
N SER A 39 0.25 -23.53 -3.12
CA SER A 39 -0.43 -23.94 -1.88
C SER A 39 0.65 -24.43 -0.90
N MET A 40 0.65 -23.90 0.32
CA MET A 40 1.46 -24.50 1.38
C MET A 40 1.06 -25.97 1.49
N GLY A 41 2.05 -26.85 1.54
CA GLY A 41 1.82 -28.29 1.57
C GLY A 41 0.95 -28.67 2.76
N THR A 42 -0.09 -29.45 2.52
CA THR A 42 -0.82 -30.17 3.55
C THR A 42 -0.04 -31.44 3.90
N ASP A 43 -0.01 -31.81 5.18
CA ASP A 43 0.57 -33.07 5.62
C ASP A 43 -0.32 -34.27 5.26
N GLU A 44 0.13 -35.48 5.62
CA GLU A 44 -0.57 -36.75 5.32
C GLU A 44 -1.94 -36.87 6.01
N SER A 45 -2.24 -36.00 6.99
CA SER A 45 -3.57 -35.88 7.62
C SER A 45 -4.49 -34.89 6.91
N GLY A 46 -4.02 -34.20 5.87
CA GLY A 46 -4.78 -33.15 5.19
C GLY A 46 -4.89 -31.86 5.99
N GLU A 47 -4.08 -31.71 7.04
CA GLU A 47 -4.00 -30.47 7.82
C GLU A 47 -2.93 -29.56 7.18
N ILE A 48 -3.19 -28.25 7.17
CA ILE A 48 -2.23 -27.27 6.66
C ILE A 48 -1.05 -27.30 7.62
N ASP A 49 0.15 -27.64 7.13
CA ASP A 49 1.38 -27.62 7.93
C ASP A 49 1.68 -26.17 8.35
N THR A 50 1.14 -25.80 9.50
CA THR A 50 1.43 -24.56 10.20
C THR A 50 2.63 -24.73 11.14
N GLY A 51 3.38 -25.83 11.06
CA GLY A 51 4.56 -26.11 11.89
C GLY A 51 5.72 -25.14 11.68
N GLY A 52 5.72 -24.36 10.59
CA GLY A 52 6.59 -23.20 10.38
C GLY A 52 5.99 -21.86 10.83
N SER A 53 4.69 -21.82 11.15
CA SER A 53 3.96 -20.64 11.60
C SER A 53 4.02 -20.57 13.12
N ARG A 54 4.99 -19.80 13.63
CA ARG A 54 5.09 -19.46 15.05
C ARG A 54 3.73 -18.98 15.56
N SER A 55 3.14 -19.73 16.49
CA SER A 55 1.93 -19.38 17.21
C SER A 55 1.98 -17.93 17.70
N VAL A 56 1.05 -17.10 17.19
CA VAL A 56 0.79 -15.76 17.70
C VAL A 56 -0.01 -15.91 19.00
N LEU A 57 0.70 -16.19 20.09
CA LEU A 57 0.20 -16.04 21.46
C LEU A 57 0.67 -14.67 21.96
N GLY A 58 -0.22 -13.67 21.93
CA GLY A 58 -0.10 -12.45 22.74
C GLY A 58 1.17 -11.60 22.58
N GLY A 59 1.88 -11.70 21.46
CA GLY A 59 3.08 -10.93 21.18
C GLY A 59 2.78 -9.75 20.26
N THR A 60 3.23 -8.56 20.66
CA THR A 60 3.48 -7.40 19.77
C THR A 60 3.90 -7.87 18.38
N MET A 61 3.31 -7.32 17.30
CA MET A 61 3.71 -7.58 15.91
C MET A 61 5.13 -7.06 15.62
N GLN A 62 6.12 -7.59 16.34
CA GLN A 62 7.52 -7.24 16.24
C GLN A 62 8.01 -7.66 14.87
N GLY A 63 8.12 -6.68 13.97
CA GLY A 63 8.90 -6.82 12.75
C GLY A 63 8.11 -7.09 11.47
N TRP A 64 6.95 -6.46 11.30
CA TRP A 64 6.27 -6.49 10.01
C TRP A 64 7.09 -5.78 8.93
N VAL A 65 7.64 -6.56 7.98
CA VAL A 65 8.35 -6.09 6.77
C VAL A 65 7.43 -6.28 5.58
N GLY A 66 7.38 -5.28 4.70
CA GLY A 66 6.56 -5.33 3.50
C GLY A 66 5.99 -3.98 3.09
N VAL A 67 5.09 -4.02 2.12
CA VAL A 67 4.47 -2.87 1.48
C VAL A 67 3.27 -2.35 2.29
N ARG A 68 3.23 -1.04 2.54
CA ARG A 68 2.27 -0.36 3.42
C ARG A 68 1.38 0.62 2.66
N HIS A 69 0.09 0.59 2.99
CA HIS A 69 -0.92 1.56 2.52
C HIS A 69 -1.06 2.79 3.44
N ASP A 70 -0.66 2.62 4.69
CA ASP A 70 -0.78 3.59 5.76
C ASP A 70 0.49 4.42 5.96
N LEU A 71 1.64 3.98 5.45
CA LEU A 71 2.88 4.75 5.47
C LEU A 71 2.98 5.66 4.23
N VAL A 72 3.14 6.96 4.46
CA VAL A 72 3.28 7.99 3.41
C VAL A 72 4.48 8.90 3.70
N LEU A 73 4.92 9.66 2.68
CA LEU A 73 5.78 10.81 2.91
C LEU A 73 4.97 11.96 3.50
N SER A 74 5.55 12.64 4.49
CA SER A 74 4.95 13.85 5.03
C SER A 74 4.87 14.92 3.93
N PRO A 75 3.71 15.55 3.69
CA PRO A 75 3.57 16.61 2.70
C PRO A 75 4.37 17.88 3.05
N SER A 76 4.80 18.00 4.31
CA SER A 76 5.62 19.12 4.80
C SER A 76 7.11 18.96 4.49
N LYS A 77 7.54 17.78 4.04
CA LYS A 77 8.95 17.42 3.84
C LYS A 77 9.25 17.20 2.36
N LYS A 78 10.39 17.70 1.91
CA LYS A 78 10.86 17.43 0.56
C LYS A 78 11.44 16.00 0.50
N PRO A 79 11.12 15.23 -0.55
CA PRO A 79 11.72 13.92 -0.73
C PRO A 79 13.25 14.00 -0.85
N GLU A 80 13.96 13.02 -0.29
CA GLU A 80 15.43 12.97 -0.32
C GLU A 80 16.00 12.74 -1.73
N SER A 81 15.28 11.96 -2.55
CA SER A 81 15.64 11.67 -3.93
C SER A 81 14.47 11.94 -4.87
N SER A 82 14.81 12.37 -6.09
CA SER A 82 13.86 12.54 -7.18
C SER A 82 14.21 11.58 -8.31
N CYS A 83 13.29 10.65 -8.58
CA CYS A 83 13.26 9.83 -9.78
C CYS A 83 12.22 10.42 -10.75
N ALA A 84 12.22 10.01 -12.03
CA ALA A 84 11.19 10.48 -12.95
C ALA A 84 9.79 10.20 -12.40
N CYS A 85 8.97 11.26 -12.33
CA CYS A 85 7.62 11.24 -11.77
C CYS A 85 7.50 10.81 -10.30
N LEU A 86 8.60 10.74 -9.53
CA LEU A 86 8.56 10.16 -8.19
C LEU A 86 9.53 10.85 -7.21
N GLY A 87 9.01 11.25 -6.06
CA GLY A 87 9.81 11.59 -4.88
C GLY A 87 9.94 10.36 -3.99
N VAL A 88 11.12 10.12 -3.44
CA VAL A 88 11.40 8.96 -2.58
C VAL A 88 12.25 9.41 -1.39
N SER A 89 11.95 8.87 -0.20
CA SER A 89 12.81 9.05 0.99
C SER A 89 12.99 7.73 1.72
N VAL A 90 14.15 7.57 2.37
CA VAL A 90 14.56 6.36 3.08
C VAL A 90 15.18 6.71 4.43
N GLY A 91 14.56 6.26 5.51
CA GLY A 91 14.98 6.61 6.87
C GLY A 91 14.49 5.62 7.92
N GLY A 92 14.54 6.03 9.19
CA GLY A 92 13.98 5.26 10.29
C GLY A 92 12.45 5.26 10.27
N PRO A 93 11.77 4.25 10.83
CA PRO A 93 10.30 4.19 10.92
C PRO A 93 9.65 5.35 11.71
N ASN A 94 10.47 6.07 12.47
CA ASN A 94 10.08 7.21 13.32
C ASN A 94 10.56 8.56 12.77
N ASP A 95 11.20 8.60 11.60
CA ASP A 95 11.64 9.87 11.03
C ASP A 95 10.45 10.76 10.65
N ASP A 96 10.61 12.06 10.89
CA ASP A 96 9.57 13.07 10.62
C ASP A 96 9.27 13.29 9.13
N THR A 97 10.09 12.70 8.26
CA THR A 97 9.84 12.58 6.81
C THR A 97 8.67 11.65 6.50
N PHE A 98 8.29 10.77 7.43
CA PHE A 98 7.21 9.82 7.27
C PHE A 98 5.99 10.16 8.12
N GLU A 99 4.83 9.84 7.60
CA GLU A 99 3.56 9.96 8.32
C GLU A 99 2.77 8.65 8.19
N TRP A 100 2.10 8.29 9.28
CA TRP A 100 1.27 7.08 9.36
C TRP A 100 -0.20 7.48 9.35
N ARG A 101 -0.97 6.93 8.40
CA ARG A 101 -2.42 7.08 8.34
C ARG A 101 -3.05 6.13 9.34
N GLY A 102 -3.43 6.66 10.49
CA GLY A 102 -3.97 5.89 11.61
C GLY A 102 -2.91 5.60 12.67
N GLU A 103 -3.12 4.55 13.45
CA GLU A 103 -2.17 4.17 14.48
C GLU A 103 -0.89 3.59 13.86
N ARG A 104 0.25 4.18 14.20
CA ARG A 104 1.55 3.66 13.78
C ARG A 104 1.76 2.28 14.42
N PRO A 105 2.04 1.23 13.65
CA PRO A 105 2.39 -0.08 14.20
C PRO A 105 3.67 -0.02 15.04
N ASP A 106 3.82 -0.96 15.97
CA ASP A 106 5.11 -1.22 16.61
C ASP A 106 6.08 -1.84 15.58
N VAL A 107 7.09 -1.08 15.17
CA VAL A 107 8.11 -1.49 14.19
C VAL A 107 9.46 -1.46 14.86
N ASN A 108 10.27 -2.49 14.63
CA ASN A 108 11.64 -2.55 15.14
C ASN A 108 12.41 -1.28 14.70
N PRO A 109 12.98 -0.50 15.64
CA PRO A 109 13.73 0.72 15.31
C PRO A 109 14.94 0.51 14.38
N SER A 110 15.47 -0.71 14.28
CA SER A 110 16.58 -1.03 13.36
C SER A 110 16.12 -1.19 11.90
N TYR A 111 14.82 -1.30 11.65
CA TYR A 111 14.28 -1.43 10.30
C TYR A 111 14.33 -0.09 9.57
N VAL A 112 14.08 -0.13 8.27
CA VAL A 112 14.11 1.05 7.41
C VAL A 112 12.72 1.29 6.86
N ALA A 113 12.24 2.52 6.97
CA ALA A 113 11.05 2.99 6.27
C ALA A 113 11.44 3.60 4.92
N LEU A 114 10.64 3.29 3.92
CA LEU A 114 10.68 3.92 2.61
C LEU A 114 9.29 4.42 2.29
N ALA A 115 9.18 5.61 1.72
CA ALA A 115 7.92 6.07 1.16
C ALA A 115 8.14 6.85 -0.13
N ILE A 116 7.10 6.84 -0.97
CA ILE A 116 7.07 7.45 -2.29
C ILE A 116 5.96 8.49 -2.37
N THR A 117 6.14 9.45 -3.27
CA THR A 117 5.09 10.39 -3.69
C THR A 117 5.18 10.65 -5.19
N ALA A 118 4.03 10.64 -5.88
CA ALA A 118 3.94 11.08 -7.27
C ALA A 118 3.65 12.58 -7.41
N ALA A 119 3.44 13.28 -6.28
CA ALA A 119 3.18 14.71 -6.23
C ALA A 119 4.48 15.54 -6.37
N VAL A 120 5.17 15.32 -7.48
CA VAL A 120 6.40 16.04 -7.85
C VAL A 120 6.11 17.03 -8.98
N ALA A 121 6.98 18.04 -9.15
CA ALA A 121 6.80 19.08 -10.17
C ALA A 121 6.81 18.50 -11.59
N GLU A 122 7.74 17.60 -11.89
CA GLU A 122 7.96 17.08 -13.24
C GLU A 122 7.59 15.60 -13.36
N CYS A 123 6.77 15.29 -14.36
CA CYS A 123 6.45 13.91 -14.72
C CYS A 123 6.38 13.71 -16.25
N PRO A 124 7.54 13.60 -16.93
CA PRO A 124 7.56 13.34 -18.36
C PRO A 124 7.02 11.93 -18.65
N GLY A 125 6.00 11.85 -19.53
CA GLY A 125 5.39 10.59 -19.94
C GLY A 125 4.33 10.03 -18.99
N GLY A 126 3.95 10.76 -17.93
CA GLY A 126 2.81 10.44 -17.07
C GLY A 126 1.72 11.53 -17.07
N PRO A 127 0.65 11.35 -16.27
CA PRO A 127 -0.41 12.35 -16.11
C PRO A 127 0.15 13.69 -15.64
N GLN A 128 -0.28 14.79 -16.27
CA GLN A 128 0.23 16.13 -15.94
C GLN A 128 -0.27 16.61 -14.58
N ASN A 129 -1.54 16.36 -14.27
CA ASN A 129 -2.11 16.67 -12.97
C ASN A 129 -1.60 15.68 -11.90
N PRO A 130 -0.94 16.15 -10.82
CA PRO A 130 -0.47 15.28 -9.74
C PRO A 130 -1.54 14.38 -9.13
N SER A 131 -2.80 14.84 -9.06
CA SER A 131 -3.92 14.06 -8.48
C SER A 131 -4.29 12.83 -9.30
N ASP A 132 -3.94 12.82 -10.59
CA ASP A 132 -4.23 11.69 -11.50
C ASP A 132 -3.10 10.64 -11.47
N ARG A 133 -1.99 10.93 -10.79
CA ARG A 133 -0.82 10.04 -10.71
C ARG A 133 -1.01 9.04 -9.58
N ARG A 134 -1.04 7.75 -9.91
CA ARG A 134 -1.35 6.66 -8.97
C ARG A 134 -0.20 5.68 -8.81
N ALA A 135 0.99 6.22 -8.57
CA ALA A 135 2.17 5.41 -8.25
C ALA A 135 1.94 4.61 -6.96
N SER A 136 2.18 3.30 -7.03
CA SER A 136 2.09 2.38 -5.89
C SER A 136 3.27 1.42 -5.89
N ILE A 137 3.74 1.04 -4.71
CA ILE A 137 4.74 -0.02 -4.56
C ILE A 137 4.03 -1.35 -4.80
N SER A 138 4.50 -2.12 -5.80
CA SER A 138 3.97 -3.44 -6.13
C SER A 138 4.75 -4.57 -5.46
N ALA A 139 6.07 -4.38 -5.27
CA ALA A 139 6.94 -5.37 -4.68
C ALA A 139 8.20 -4.74 -4.05
N VAL A 140 8.78 -5.49 -3.11
CA VAL A 140 10.09 -5.24 -2.52
C VAL A 140 10.93 -6.49 -2.73
N ASP A 141 11.97 -6.40 -3.55
CA ASP A 141 12.89 -7.50 -3.81
C ASP A 141 14.27 -7.21 -3.22
N ARG A 142 15.01 -8.26 -2.84
CA ARG A 142 16.42 -8.14 -2.43
C ARG A 142 17.30 -8.97 -3.37
N LYS A 143 18.39 -8.37 -3.84
CA LYS A 143 19.41 -9.06 -4.65
C LYS A 143 20.78 -8.78 -4.05
N GLY A 144 21.34 -9.80 -3.39
CA GLY A 144 22.53 -9.60 -2.55
C GLY A 144 22.25 -8.55 -1.48
N LYS A 145 23.07 -7.50 -1.44
CA LYS A 145 22.96 -6.42 -0.46
C LYS A 145 21.94 -5.35 -0.83
N ASP A 146 21.50 -5.34 -2.08
CA ASP A 146 20.69 -4.28 -2.66
C ASP A 146 19.20 -4.60 -2.55
N VAL A 147 18.39 -3.56 -2.35
CA VAL A 147 16.93 -3.64 -2.28
C VAL A 147 16.33 -2.92 -3.50
N PHE A 148 15.35 -3.55 -4.14
CA PHE A 148 14.67 -3.05 -5.32
C PHE A 148 13.19 -2.86 -4.99
N ILE A 149 12.71 -1.64 -5.17
CA ILE A 149 11.31 -1.25 -4.99
C ILE A 149 10.69 -1.17 -6.37
N GLU A 150 9.74 -2.04 -6.63
CA GLU A 150 8.99 -2.03 -7.87
C GLU A 150 7.77 -1.12 -7.76
N ILE A 151 7.57 -0.26 -8.75
CA ILE A 151 6.48 0.71 -8.82
C ILE A 151 5.53 0.35 -9.95
N GLU A 152 4.24 0.34 -9.66
CA GLU A 152 3.18 0.24 -10.64
C GLU A 152 2.33 1.51 -10.70
N ASP A 153 1.57 1.64 -11.79
CA ASP A 153 0.53 2.65 -11.94
C ASP A 153 -0.82 1.96 -11.73
N LEU A 154 -1.54 2.35 -10.69
CA LEU A 154 -2.79 1.72 -10.31
C LEU A 154 -4.00 2.41 -10.95
N PRO A 155 -5.06 1.66 -11.31
CA PRO A 155 -6.34 2.26 -11.65
C PRO A 155 -6.98 2.94 -10.43
N ALA A 156 -7.99 3.78 -10.68
CA ALA A 156 -8.60 4.66 -9.67
C ALA A 156 -9.27 3.91 -8.50
N ASP A 157 -9.76 2.70 -8.75
CA ASP A 157 -10.49 1.83 -7.83
C ASP A 157 -9.58 1.02 -6.88
N ARG A 158 -8.27 1.05 -7.11
CA ARG A 158 -7.30 0.25 -6.35
C ARG A 158 -6.62 1.08 -5.25
N PRO A 159 -6.45 0.52 -4.03
CA PRO A 159 -5.75 1.23 -2.95
C PRO A 159 -4.26 1.39 -3.27
N ILE A 160 -3.74 2.59 -3.03
CA ILE A 160 -2.33 2.93 -3.26
C ILE A 160 -1.51 2.50 -2.05
N ALA A 161 -0.40 1.80 -2.30
CA ALA A 161 0.62 1.51 -1.30
C ALA A 161 1.83 2.42 -1.51
N SER A 162 1.93 3.45 -0.70
CA SER A 162 2.95 4.49 -0.83
C SER A 162 4.18 4.26 0.04
N GLY A 163 4.18 3.26 0.91
CA GLY A 163 5.28 3.01 1.82
C GLY A 163 5.71 1.56 1.88
N ALA A 164 6.86 1.31 2.48
CA ALA A 164 7.34 -0.02 2.81
C ALA A 164 8.18 0.02 4.08
N ILE A 165 8.10 -1.04 4.87
CA ILE A 165 9.07 -1.34 5.93
C ILE A 165 10.02 -2.41 5.39
N LEU A 166 11.31 -2.14 5.49
CA LEU A 166 12.39 -2.97 5.00
C LEU A 166 13.20 -3.50 6.19
N HIS A 167 13.75 -4.70 6.05
CA HIS A 167 14.86 -5.12 6.91
C HIS A 167 16.02 -4.12 6.86
N PRO A 168 16.89 -4.10 7.89
CA PRO A 168 18.08 -3.27 7.87
C PRO A 168 18.85 -3.44 6.55
N LEU A 169 19.33 -2.32 6.00
CA LEU A 169 20.18 -2.36 4.83
C LEU A 169 21.55 -2.91 5.22
N GLU A 170 22.06 -3.85 4.43
CA GLU A 170 23.39 -4.39 4.67
C GLU A 170 24.47 -3.34 4.38
N PRO A 171 25.63 -3.38 5.07
CA PRO A 171 26.73 -2.48 4.77
C PRO A 171 27.16 -2.54 3.29
N GLY A 172 27.09 -1.39 2.62
CA GLY A 172 27.36 -1.24 1.19
C GLY A 172 26.19 -1.60 0.27
N GLY A 173 25.01 -1.91 0.81
CA GLY A 173 23.79 -2.11 0.04
C GLY A 173 23.10 -0.79 -0.33
N HIS A 174 22.41 -0.81 -1.46
CA HIS A 174 21.72 0.35 -2.03
C HIS A 174 20.23 0.09 -2.19
N VAL A 175 19.45 1.18 -2.23
CA VAL A 175 18.03 1.11 -2.55
C VAL A 175 17.81 1.65 -3.95
N TYR A 176 17.17 0.83 -4.78
CA TYR A 176 16.78 1.17 -6.14
C TYR A 176 15.27 1.18 -6.26
N VAL A 177 14.77 2.10 -7.07
CA VAL A 177 13.37 2.16 -7.49
C VAL A 177 13.32 1.89 -8.98
N ARG A 178 12.33 1.09 -9.40
CA ARG A 178 12.15 0.69 -10.80
C ARG A 178 10.68 0.61 -11.20
N PRO A 179 10.34 0.88 -12.46
CA PRO A 179 8.99 0.60 -12.96
C PRO A 179 8.76 -0.91 -13.08
N ARG A 180 7.54 -1.36 -12.79
CA ARG A 180 7.08 -2.75 -13.00
C ARG A 180 7.16 -3.20 -14.45
N ASN A 181 6.96 -2.28 -15.38
CA ASN A 181 7.12 -2.53 -16.81
C ASN A 181 7.38 -1.21 -17.57
N LYS A 182 7.73 -1.31 -18.85
CA LYS A 182 8.11 -0.16 -19.69
C LYS A 182 7.03 0.93 -19.82
N LYS A 183 5.75 0.60 -19.61
CA LYS A 183 4.62 1.56 -19.70
C LYS A 183 4.48 2.42 -18.45
N VAL A 184 4.97 1.96 -17.29
CA VAL A 184 4.91 2.73 -16.04
C VAL A 184 5.90 3.90 -16.13
N PRO A 185 5.47 5.16 -15.92
CA PRO A 185 6.34 6.32 -16.05
C PRO A 185 7.24 6.56 -14.82
N TYR A 186 6.88 5.98 -13.67
CA TYR A 186 7.54 6.21 -12.39
C TYR A 186 8.87 5.47 -12.24
N GLY A 187 9.81 6.08 -11.50
CA GLY A 187 11.05 5.40 -11.08
C GLY A 187 12.09 5.23 -12.18
N LYS A 188 11.86 5.84 -13.35
CA LYS A 188 12.83 5.88 -14.45
C LYS A 188 13.88 6.97 -14.19
N ILE A 189 15.08 6.80 -14.75
CA ILE A 189 16.02 7.89 -14.96
C ILE A 189 16.26 8.01 -16.47
N SER A 190 16.40 9.23 -16.99
CA SER A 190 16.75 9.43 -18.41
C SER A 190 18.04 8.66 -18.73
N GLY A 191 17.95 7.66 -19.63
CA GLY A 191 19.07 6.81 -20.03
C GLY A 191 19.48 5.68 -19.06
N LYS A 192 18.74 5.43 -17.95
CA LYS A 192 19.02 4.31 -17.02
C LYS A 192 17.73 3.59 -16.59
N GLU A 193 17.78 2.26 -16.44
CA GLU A 193 16.62 1.45 -16.05
C GLU A 193 16.24 1.55 -14.56
N LEU A 194 17.14 2.04 -13.72
CA LEU A 194 17.00 2.07 -12.26
C LEU A 194 17.29 3.46 -11.70
N CYS A 195 16.47 3.89 -10.75
CA CYS A 195 16.75 5.07 -9.94
C CYS A 195 17.35 4.66 -8.60
N ARG A 196 18.59 5.10 -8.32
CA ARG A 196 19.22 4.87 -7.01
C ARG A 196 18.85 6.01 -6.05
N VAL A 197 18.40 5.65 -4.86
CA VAL A 197 17.90 6.59 -3.83
C VAL A 197 18.94 6.82 -2.73
N LYS A 198 19.85 5.87 -2.51
CA LYS A 198 20.97 5.96 -1.56
C LYS A 198 22.09 4.99 -1.94
#